data_AF-A0A968LZE7-F1
#
_entry.id   AF-A0A968LZE7-F1
#
_cell.length_a   1.000
_cell.length_b   1.000
_cell.length_c   1.000
_cell.angle_alpha   90.00
_cell.angle_beta   90.00
_cell.angle_gamma   90.00
#
_symmetry.space_group_name_H-M   'P 1'
#
loop_
_entity.id
_entity.type
_entity.pdbx_description
1 polymer ?
#
loop_
_entity_poly.entity_id
_entity_poly.type
_entity_poly.pdbx_seq_one_letter_code
_entity_poly.pdbx_strand_id
1 'polypeptide(L)'
;MKIKLEWQLVFWMTIGGIPGIISAVYLSPIIPANIIKISFSMMISSFTLVFLFSNKNHNNCSYNIINQNIWQKILFLIIGFVVGIISGLVGSGMEILIFAAMILLFNICEKISSATLIVLMTFNSLVEFLVHKLLIGDFVTPVIDYWLATVPVVVIGAPLGAIICSYLNKEIIVRTLVFLILINLVSSVLFIPLTISVTITGAIVFLAFTILSDFMYRSPRLLI
;
A
#
# COMPACT_ATOMS: atom_id res chain seq x y z
N MET A 1 15.13 -19.13 -10.22
CA MET A 1 15.76 -17.80 -10.08
C MET A 1 15.68 -17.36 -8.62
N LYS A 2 16.80 -17.15 -7.92
CA LYS A 2 16.77 -16.62 -6.53
C LYS A 2 16.59 -15.10 -6.61
N ILE A 3 15.40 -14.61 -6.28
CA ILE A 3 15.13 -13.17 -6.21
C ILE A 3 15.77 -12.66 -4.91
N LYS A 4 16.65 -11.67 -5.01
CA LYS A 4 17.24 -11.04 -3.82
C LYS A 4 16.15 -10.21 -3.14
N LEU A 5 15.96 -10.41 -1.85
CA LEU A 5 15.00 -9.68 -1.02
C LEU A 5 15.76 -8.61 -0.23
N GLU A 6 15.21 -7.40 -0.20
CA GLU A 6 15.70 -6.28 0.62
C GLU A 6 15.21 -6.41 2.07
N TRP A 7 15.76 -7.40 2.80
CA TRP A 7 15.38 -7.69 4.19
C TRP A 7 15.53 -6.50 5.14
N GLN A 8 16.49 -5.61 4.88
CA GLN A 8 16.69 -4.43 5.71
C GLN A 8 15.51 -3.47 5.59
N LEU A 9 15.04 -3.20 4.38
CA LEU A 9 13.86 -2.36 4.17
C LEU A 9 12.65 -2.96 4.85
N VAL A 10 12.43 -4.27 4.68
CA VAL A 10 11.34 -4.99 5.35
C VAL A 10 11.41 -4.78 6.86
N PHE A 11 12.58 -4.99 7.46
CA PHE A 11 12.79 -4.86 8.89
C PHE A 11 12.55 -3.43 9.42
N TRP A 12 13.11 -2.41 8.76
CA TRP A 12 12.95 -1.01 9.21
C TRP A 12 11.52 -0.51 9.02
N MET A 13 10.87 -0.89 7.92
CA MET A 13 9.48 -0.50 7.67
C MET A 13 8.50 -1.20 8.61
N THR A 14 8.67 -2.49 8.93
CA THR A 14 7.79 -3.17 9.90
C THR A 14 7.94 -2.59 11.29
N ILE A 15 9.17 -2.29 11.72
CA ILE A 15 9.43 -1.61 13.01
C ILE A 15 8.76 -0.24 13.06
N GLY A 16 8.87 0.55 11.99
CA GLY A 16 8.17 1.83 11.88
C GLY A 16 6.64 1.67 11.82
N GLY A 17 6.15 0.59 11.21
CA GLY A 17 4.73 0.31 11.03
C GLY A 17 4.00 -0.04 12.32
N ILE A 18 4.64 -0.74 13.26
CA ILE A 18 4.04 -1.12 14.56
C ILE A 18 3.44 0.10 15.30
N PRO A 19 4.18 1.18 15.60
CA PRO A 19 3.61 2.35 16.26
C PRO A 19 2.53 3.03 15.40
N GLY A 20 2.64 2.96 14.07
CA GLY A 20 1.61 3.47 13.16
C GLY A 20 0.29 2.72 13.30
N ILE A 21 0.34 1.38 13.29
CA ILE A 21 -0.82 0.51 13.47
C ILE A 21 -1.47 0.73 14.84
N ILE A 22 -0.67 0.84 15.90
CA ILE A 22 -1.18 1.13 17.25
C ILE A 22 -1.93 2.47 17.25
N SER A 23 -1.35 3.51 16.64
CA SER A 23 -2.04 4.80 16.54
C SER A 23 -3.32 4.73 15.70
N ALA A 24 -3.35 3.91 14.64
CA ALA A 24 -4.55 3.68 13.83
C ALA A 24 -5.69 3.06 14.63
N VAL A 25 -5.40 2.12 15.54
CA VAL A 25 -6.41 1.53 16.45
C VAL A 25 -7.08 2.61 17.30
N TYR A 26 -6.32 3.57 17.82
CA TYR A 26 -6.87 4.69 18.58
C TYR A 26 -7.61 5.71 17.72
N LEU A 27 -7.20 5.91 16.47
CA LEU A 27 -7.86 6.82 15.52
C LEU A 27 -9.15 6.22 14.91
N SER A 28 -9.21 4.90 14.76
CA SER A 28 -10.32 4.19 14.12
C SER A 28 -11.71 4.56 14.65
N PRO A 29 -11.97 4.68 15.97
CA PRO A 29 -13.30 5.07 16.46
C PRO A 29 -13.63 6.56 16.26
N ILE A 30 -12.63 7.41 16.02
CA ILE A 30 -12.80 8.86 15.87
C ILE A 30 -13.19 9.21 14.42
N ILE A 31 -12.67 8.46 13.45
CA ILE A 31 -12.85 8.75 12.03
C ILE A 31 -14.00 7.91 11.47
N PRO A 32 -15.04 8.53 10.88
CA PRO A 32 -16.14 7.78 10.28
C PRO A 32 -15.65 6.95 9.07
N ALA A 33 -16.15 5.71 8.97
CA ALA A 33 -15.73 4.75 7.94
C ALA A 33 -15.86 5.27 6.50
N ASN A 34 -16.85 6.14 6.23
CA ASN A 34 -17.06 6.76 4.92
C ASN A 34 -15.86 7.61 4.48
N ILE A 35 -15.27 8.36 5.41
CA ILE A 35 -14.10 9.21 5.13
C ILE A 35 -12.88 8.34 4.84
N ILE A 36 -12.69 7.26 5.60
CA ILE A 36 -11.57 6.33 5.42
C ILE A 36 -11.61 5.70 4.02
N LYS A 37 -12.77 5.15 3.62
CA LYS A 37 -12.94 4.47 2.33
C LYS A 37 -12.73 5.41 1.12
N ILE A 38 -13.26 6.63 1.17
CA ILE A 38 -13.07 7.59 0.08
C ILE A 38 -11.65 8.13 0.05
N SER A 39 -11.04 8.40 1.20
CA SER A 39 -9.63 8.83 1.27
C SER A 39 -8.72 7.78 0.66
N PHE A 40 -8.95 6.50 0.97
CA PHE A 40 -8.22 5.39 0.37
C PHE A 40 -8.35 5.34 -1.17
N SER A 41 -9.59 5.41 -1.66
CA SER A 41 -9.83 5.36 -3.11
C SER A 41 -9.21 6.55 -3.85
N MET A 42 -9.29 7.75 -3.27
CA MET A 42 -8.71 8.97 -3.85
C MET A 42 -7.19 8.90 -3.86
N MET A 43 -6.60 8.40 -2.78
CA MET A 43 -5.17 8.19 -2.67
C MET A 43 -4.66 7.20 -3.73
N ILE A 44 -5.23 5.99 -3.85
CA ILE A 44 -4.79 5.02 -4.88
C ILE A 44 -4.94 5.59 -6.30
N SER A 45 -6.04 6.30 -6.56
CA SER A 45 -6.28 6.94 -7.86
C SER A 45 -5.18 7.96 -8.21
N SER A 46 -4.80 8.82 -7.26
CA SER A 46 -3.73 9.81 -7.46
C SER A 46 -2.40 9.17 -7.86
N PHE A 47 -1.98 8.10 -7.17
CA PHE A 47 -0.76 7.37 -7.50
C PHE A 47 -0.84 6.71 -8.87
N THR A 48 -1.99 6.15 -9.23
CA THR A 48 -2.19 5.50 -10.52
C THR A 48 -2.06 6.48 -11.67
N LEU A 49 -2.57 7.71 -11.50
CA LEU A 49 -2.41 8.78 -12.48
C LEU A 49 -0.92 9.11 -12.65
N VAL A 50 -0.19 9.38 -11.57
CA VAL A 50 1.24 9.71 -11.67
C VAL A 50 2.05 8.55 -12.25
N PHE A 51 1.73 7.30 -11.90
CA PHE A 51 2.37 6.12 -12.47
C PHE A 51 2.14 6.01 -13.99
N LEU A 52 0.91 6.25 -14.46
CA LEU A 52 0.58 6.26 -15.89
C LEU A 52 1.26 7.39 -16.66
N PHE A 53 1.36 8.59 -16.07
CA PHE A 53 2.03 9.73 -16.67
C PHE A 53 3.56 9.66 -16.56
N SER A 54 4.08 8.77 -15.71
CA SER A 54 5.51 8.50 -15.58
C SER A 54 6.01 7.70 -16.78
N ASN A 55 6.15 8.39 -17.91
CA ASN A 55 6.59 7.82 -19.18
C ASN A 55 8.12 7.70 -19.23
N LYS A 56 8.70 6.81 -18.42
CA LYS A 56 10.16 6.60 -18.38
C LYS A 56 10.55 5.16 -18.69
N ASN A 57 11.48 5.04 -19.65
CA ASN A 57 12.32 3.85 -19.86
C ASN A 57 13.03 3.49 -18.55
N HIS A 58 12.44 2.59 -17.76
CA HIS A 58 13.06 1.91 -16.62
C HIS A 58 14.14 0.92 -17.09
N ASN A 59 15.10 1.38 -17.90
CA ASN A 59 16.20 0.56 -18.38
C ASN A 59 17.34 0.47 -17.34
N ASN A 60 17.40 1.42 -16.40
CA ASN A 60 18.45 1.49 -15.37
C ASN A 60 17.84 1.31 -13.98
N CYS A 61 17.29 0.12 -13.71
CA CYS A 61 16.86 -0.26 -12.38
C CYS A 61 18.06 -0.76 -11.58
N SER A 62 18.24 -0.29 -10.35
CA SER A 62 19.33 -0.82 -9.53
C SER A 62 18.86 -2.08 -8.78
N TYR A 63 19.77 -3.04 -8.64
CA TYR A 63 19.55 -4.34 -7.99
C TYR A 63 20.14 -4.41 -6.58
N ASN A 64 20.72 -3.30 -6.10
CA ASN A 64 21.43 -3.20 -4.83
C ASN A 64 21.25 -1.76 -4.30
N ILE A 65 20.28 -1.51 -3.42
CA ILE A 65 19.82 -0.11 -3.18
C ILE A 65 19.61 0.26 -1.72
N ILE A 66 20.40 -0.28 -0.79
CA ILE A 66 20.43 0.33 0.55
C ILE A 66 21.88 0.53 0.93
N ASN A 67 22.33 1.77 0.81
CA ASN A 67 23.55 2.19 1.48
C ASN A 67 23.23 2.22 2.99
N GLN A 68 24.12 1.76 3.86
CA GLN A 68 23.82 1.66 5.30
C GLN A 68 23.68 3.02 6.02
N ASN A 69 23.47 4.10 5.27
CA ASN A 69 23.31 5.46 5.76
C ASN A 69 22.13 5.54 6.75
N ILE A 70 22.41 6.14 7.90
CA ILE A 70 21.43 6.38 8.98
C ILE A 70 20.17 7.08 8.43
N TRP A 71 20.35 8.01 7.49
CA TRP A 71 19.26 8.76 6.86
C TRP A 71 18.28 7.88 6.11
N GLN A 72 18.76 6.87 5.37
CA GLN A 72 17.87 5.93 4.66
C GLN A 72 17.05 5.10 5.65
N LYS A 73 17.65 4.65 6.76
CA LYS A 73 16.96 3.91 7.82
C LYS A 73 15.87 4.73 8.50
N ILE A 74 16.17 6.00 8.84
CA ILE A 74 15.18 6.93 9.41
C ILE A 74 14.03 7.14 8.43
N LEU A 75 14.35 7.32 7.15
CA LEU A 75 13.34 7.53 6.12
C LEU A 75 12.43 6.30 5.95
N PHE A 76 12.98 5.08 5.99
CA PHE A 76 12.18 3.85 6.00
C PHE A 76 11.29 3.74 7.24
N LEU A 77 11.78 4.17 8.41
CA LEU A 77 11.00 4.15 9.64
C LEU A 77 9.81 5.12 9.55
N ILE A 78 10.04 6.35 9.06
CA ILE A 78 8.98 7.35 8.87
C ILE A 78 7.95 6.86 7.84
N ILE A 79 8.40 6.34 6.70
CA ILE A 79 7.50 5.78 5.69
C ILE A 79 6.71 4.61 6.29
N GLY A 80 7.37 3.70 7.00
CA GLY A 80 6.75 2.59 7.69
C GLY A 80 5.67 3.05 8.67
N PHE A 81 5.93 4.11 9.45
CA PHE A 81 4.97 4.69 10.38
C PHE A 81 3.74 5.26 9.67
N VAL A 82 3.93 6.09 8.65
CA VAL A 82 2.82 6.67 7.88
C VAL A 82 2.00 5.58 7.20
N VAL A 83 2.67 4.61 6.59
CA VAL A 83 2.01 3.45 5.96
C VAL A 83 1.25 2.64 7.01
N GLY A 84 1.82 2.41 8.19
CA GLY A 84 1.18 1.68 9.27
C GLY A 84 -0.09 2.36 9.79
N ILE A 85 -0.12 3.70 9.86
CA ILE A 85 -1.33 4.46 10.20
C ILE A 85 -2.42 4.19 9.18
N ILE A 86 -2.09 4.36 7.89
CA ILE A 86 -3.11 4.27 6.85
C ILE A 86 -3.55 2.82 6.67
N SER A 87 -2.63 1.86 6.77
CA SER A 87 -2.91 0.42 6.70
C SER A 87 -3.78 -0.03 7.87
N GLY A 88 -3.52 0.44 9.09
CA GLY A 88 -4.36 0.12 10.24
C GLY A 88 -5.78 0.72 10.16
N LEU A 89 -5.97 1.84 9.46
CA LEU A 89 -7.29 2.46 9.27
C LEU A 89 -8.09 1.84 8.12
N VAL A 90 -7.43 1.60 6.99
CA VAL A 90 -8.06 1.14 5.75
C VAL A 90 -8.10 -0.39 5.67
N GLY A 91 -7.09 -1.05 6.23
CA GLY A 91 -6.75 -2.44 5.97
C GLY A 91 -5.82 -2.60 4.76
N SER A 92 -6.02 -3.67 3.99
CA SER A 92 -5.21 -4.02 2.82
C SER A 92 -5.40 -3.06 1.65
N GLY A 93 -4.30 -2.64 1.01
CA GLY A 93 -4.31 -1.76 -0.18
C GLY A 93 -3.28 -0.62 -0.17
N MET A 94 -2.61 -0.39 0.97
CA MET A 94 -1.49 0.55 1.09
C MET A 94 -0.20 0.14 0.38
N GLU A 95 -0.21 -1.11 -0.07
CA GLU A 95 0.82 -1.82 -0.78
C GLU A 95 1.26 -1.13 -2.06
N ILE A 96 0.29 -0.52 -2.76
CA ILE A 96 0.53 0.25 -3.97
C ILE A 96 1.42 1.46 -3.66
N LEU A 97 1.30 2.06 -2.47
CA LEU A 97 2.14 3.20 -2.08
C LEU A 97 3.57 2.77 -1.81
N ILE A 98 3.74 1.64 -1.12
CA ILE A 98 5.07 1.11 -0.81
C ILE A 98 5.76 0.68 -2.11
N PHE A 99 5.01 0.03 -3.01
CA PHE A 99 5.47 -0.35 -4.34
C PHE A 99 5.90 0.87 -5.15
N ALA A 100 5.04 1.89 -5.20
CA ALA A 100 5.34 3.15 -5.88
C ALA A 100 6.55 3.85 -5.24
N ALA A 101 6.67 3.86 -3.91
CA ALA A 101 7.83 4.43 -3.22
C ALA A 101 9.12 3.69 -3.56
N MET A 102 9.11 2.36 -3.59
CA MET A 102 10.27 1.55 -3.98
C MET A 102 10.74 1.85 -5.41
N ILE A 103 9.80 1.99 -6.35
CA ILE A 103 10.11 2.20 -7.76
C ILE A 103 10.48 3.66 -8.04
N LEU A 104 9.71 4.61 -7.53
CA LEU A 104 9.87 6.04 -7.84
C LEU A 104 10.96 6.69 -6.98
N LEU A 105 11.00 6.41 -5.68
CA LEU A 105 11.93 7.07 -4.75
C LEU A 105 13.30 6.38 -4.72
N PHE A 106 13.30 5.04 -4.73
CA PHE A 106 14.52 4.24 -4.61
C PHE A 106 14.99 3.63 -5.92
N ASN A 107 14.23 3.75 -7.02
CA ASN A 107 14.58 3.19 -8.33
C ASN A 107 14.90 1.67 -8.28
N ILE A 108 14.18 0.94 -7.44
CA ILE A 108 14.28 -0.53 -7.30
C ILE A 108 13.59 -1.21 -8.47
N CYS A 109 14.20 -2.28 -8.99
CA CYS A 109 13.57 -3.14 -10.00
C CYS A 109 12.18 -3.63 -9.55
N GLU A 110 11.17 -3.51 -10.43
CA GLU A 110 9.80 -4.01 -10.22
C GLU A 110 9.76 -5.46 -9.67
N LYS A 111 10.62 -6.32 -10.20
CA LYS A 111 10.69 -7.74 -9.81
C LYS A 111 11.18 -7.96 -8.38
N ILE A 112 12.09 -7.10 -7.90
CA ILE A 112 12.57 -7.14 -6.51
C ILE A 112 11.53 -6.49 -5.60
N SER A 113 11.04 -5.31 -5.99
CA SER A 113 10.04 -4.55 -5.24
C SER A 113 8.78 -5.36 -4.95
N SER A 114 8.21 -6.02 -5.97
CA SER A 114 7.03 -6.89 -5.80
C SER A 114 7.28 -8.04 -4.83
N ALA A 115 8.42 -8.72 -4.93
CA ALA A 115 8.76 -9.80 -4.02
C ALA A 115 8.97 -9.31 -2.57
N THR A 116 9.67 -8.18 -2.38
CA THR A 116 9.88 -7.57 -1.06
C THR A 116 8.59 -7.06 -0.44
N LEU A 117 7.69 -6.54 -1.28
CA LEU A 117 6.40 -6.01 -0.86
C LEU A 117 5.51 -7.14 -0.30
N ILE A 118 5.43 -8.30 -0.97
CA ILE A 118 4.64 -9.45 -0.47
C ILE A 118 5.13 -9.89 0.91
N VAL A 119 6.45 -9.93 1.11
CA VAL A 119 7.03 -10.27 2.43
C VAL A 119 6.67 -9.20 3.47
N LEU A 120 6.80 -7.92 3.12
CA LEU A 120 6.44 -6.80 3.99
C LEU A 120 4.95 -6.86 4.39
N MET A 121 4.05 -7.09 3.43
CA MET A 121 2.61 -7.26 3.67
C MET A 121 2.34 -8.37 4.68
N THR A 122 2.99 -9.53 4.48
CA THR A 122 2.79 -10.68 5.34
C THR A 122 3.11 -10.35 6.80
N PHE A 123 4.24 -9.66 7.04
CA PHE A 123 4.60 -9.22 8.38
C PHE A 123 3.67 -8.14 8.93
N ASN A 124 3.32 -7.13 8.13
CA ASN A 124 2.43 -6.06 8.57
C ASN A 124 1.03 -6.57 8.92
N SER A 125 0.42 -7.41 8.09
CA SER A 125 -0.90 -8.00 8.38
C SER A 125 -0.87 -8.89 9.62
N LEU A 126 0.24 -9.59 9.87
CA LEU A 126 0.41 -10.40 11.07
C LEU A 126 0.53 -9.53 12.33
N VAL A 127 1.25 -8.41 12.24
CA VAL A 127 1.31 -7.39 13.29
C VAL A 127 -0.05 -6.75 13.52
N GLU A 128 -0.76 -6.34 12.47
CA GLU A 128 -2.12 -5.77 12.55
C GLU A 128 -3.08 -6.74 13.26
N PHE A 129 -3.07 -8.01 12.87
CA PHE A 129 -3.89 -9.03 13.52
C PHE A 129 -3.55 -9.19 15.01
N LEU A 130 -2.26 -9.24 15.36
CA LEU A 130 -1.82 -9.35 16.76
C LEU A 130 -2.19 -8.13 17.58
N VAL A 131 -1.95 -6.92 17.06
CA VAL A 131 -2.29 -5.66 17.73
C VAL A 131 -3.80 -5.56 17.91
N HIS A 132 -4.58 -5.92 16.89
CA HIS A 132 -6.04 -5.90 16.96
C HIS A 132 -6.56 -6.88 18.03
N LYS A 133 -6.04 -8.10 18.04
CA LYS A 133 -6.37 -9.13 19.04
C LYS A 133 -6.02 -8.70 20.47
N LEU A 134 -4.85 -8.07 20.66
CA LEU A 134 -4.36 -7.69 21.99
C LEU A 134 -5.03 -6.44 22.56
N LEU A 135 -5.36 -5.45 21.71
CA LEU A 135 -5.88 -4.14 22.17
C LEU A 135 -7.41 -4.06 22.17
N ILE A 136 -8.09 -4.64 21.18
CA ILE A 136 -9.56 -4.53 21.05
C ILE A 136 -10.26 -5.74 21.68
N GLY A 137 -9.75 -6.96 21.46
CA GLY A 137 -10.33 -8.18 22.04
C GLY A 137 -11.73 -8.59 21.50
N ASP A 138 -12.40 -7.74 20.73
CA ASP A 138 -13.76 -7.95 20.25
C ASP A 138 -13.83 -8.60 18.87
N PHE A 139 -13.57 -9.91 18.80
CA PHE A 139 -14.01 -10.70 17.65
C PHE A 139 -15.50 -11.02 17.80
N VAL A 140 -16.36 -10.10 17.35
CA VAL A 140 -17.81 -10.35 17.29
C VAL A 140 -18.07 -11.49 16.29
N THR A 141 -19.04 -12.36 16.60
CA THR A 141 -19.39 -13.55 15.81
C THR A 141 -19.46 -13.35 14.27
N PRO A 142 -20.09 -12.30 13.70
CA PRO A 142 -20.12 -12.15 12.24
C PRO A 142 -18.73 -11.89 11.62
N VAL A 143 -17.79 -11.28 12.36
CA VAL A 143 -16.44 -11.00 11.84
C VAL A 143 -15.66 -12.30 11.68
N ILE A 144 -15.79 -13.22 12.63
CA ILE A 144 -15.15 -14.54 12.57
C ILE A 144 -15.72 -15.35 11.41
N ASP A 145 -17.05 -15.32 11.24
CA ASP A 145 -17.72 -16.04 10.16
C ASP A 145 -17.28 -15.53 8.79
N TYR A 146 -17.19 -14.21 8.61
CA TYR A 146 -16.66 -13.61 7.37
C TYR A 146 -15.19 -13.96 7.16
N TRP A 147 -14.38 -13.97 8.21
CA TRP A 147 -12.97 -14.35 8.11
C TRP A 147 -12.82 -15.81 7.67
N LEU A 148 -13.55 -16.74 8.29
CA LEU A 148 -13.57 -18.16 7.94
C LEU A 148 -14.09 -18.40 6.52
N ALA A 149 -15.12 -17.68 6.10
CA ALA A 149 -15.65 -17.74 4.73
C ALA A 149 -14.63 -17.28 3.67
N THR A 150 -13.70 -16.39 4.05
CA THR A 150 -12.68 -15.84 3.14
C THR A 150 -11.48 -16.78 2.96
N VAL A 151 -11.17 -17.64 3.96
CA VAL A 151 -10.04 -18.58 3.90
C VAL A 151 -10.01 -19.44 2.62
N PRO A 152 -11.08 -20.18 2.23
CA PRO A 152 -11.02 -21.03 1.04
C PRO A 152 -10.84 -20.21 -0.25
N VAL A 153 -11.44 -19.02 -0.31
CA VAL A 153 -11.32 -18.12 -1.46
C VAL A 153 -9.88 -17.64 -1.62
N VAL A 154 -9.20 -17.29 -0.53
CA VAL A 154 -7.79 -16.82 -0.57
C VAL A 154 -6.83 -17.97 -0.87
N VAL A 155 -7.03 -19.15 -0.27
CA VAL A 155 -6.17 -20.33 -0.48
C VAL A 155 -6.16 -20.76 -1.94
N ILE A 156 -7.28 -20.65 -2.65
CA ILE A 156 -7.39 -20.98 -4.08
C ILE A 156 -7.07 -19.76 -4.96
N GLY A 157 -7.57 -18.58 -4.59
CA GLY A 157 -7.47 -17.35 -5.38
C GLY A 157 -6.05 -16.79 -5.46
N ALA A 158 -5.29 -16.80 -4.37
CA ALA A 158 -3.92 -16.30 -4.36
C ALA A 158 -2.98 -17.08 -5.31
N PRO A 159 -2.91 -18.43 -5.27
CA PRO A 159 -2.07 -19.18 -6.20
C PRO A 159 -2.59 -19.09 -7.65
N LEU A 160 -3.91 -19.12 -7.88
CA LEU A 160 -4.46 -18.93 -9.23
C LEU A 160 -4.08 -17.56 -9.80
N GLY A 161 -4.20 -16.49 -9.01
CA GLY A 161 -3.79 -15.14 -9.40
C GLY A 161 -2.30 -15.07 -9.73
N ALA A 162 -1.44 -15.69 -8.92
CA ALA A 162 0.01 -15.75 -9.18
C ALA A 162 0.35 -16.50 -10.48
N ILE A 163 -0.34 -17.62 -10.75
CA ILE A 163 -0.17 -18.40 -11.98
C ILE A 163 -0.60 -17.57 -13.20
N ILE A 164 -1.78 -16.94 -13.16
CA ILE A 164 -2.27 -16.10 -14.26
C ILE A 164 -1.30 -14.95 -14.51
N CYS A 165 -0.87 -14.24 -13.47
CA CYS A 165 0.12 -13.16 -13.59
C CYS A 165 1.45 -13.63 -14.20
N SER A 166 1.86 -14.89 -14.00
CA SER A 166 3.10 -15.42 -14.59
C SER A 166 3.03 -15.58 -16.12
N TYR A 167 1.83 -15.69 -16.68
CA TYR A 167 1.60 -15.80 -18.13
C TYR A 167 1.25 -14.47 -18.80
N LEU A 168 0.99 -13.40 -18.03
CA LEU A 168 0.60 -12.11 -18.57
C LEU A 168 1.82 -11.23 -18.88
N ASN A 169 1.76 -10.53 -20.01
CA ASN A 169 2.74 -9.49 -20.34
C ASN A 169 2.62 -8.31 -19.37
N LYS A 170 3.75 -7.63 -19.10
CA LYS A 170 3.82 -6.47 -18.20
C LYS A 170 2.76 -5.40 -18.50
N GLU A 171 2.54 -5.11 -19.78
CA GLU A 171 1.54 -4.12 -20.23
C GLU A 171 0.11 -4.51 -19.83
N ILE A 172 -0.22 -5.81 -19.92
CA ILE A 172 -1.53 -6.33 -19.55
C ILE A 172 -1.71 -6.22 -18.04
N ILE A 173 -0.68 -6.58 -17.26
CA ILE A 173 -0.70 -6.46 -15.79
C ILE A 173 -1.00 -5.01 -15.38
N VAL A 174 -0.26 -4.04 -15.91
CA VAL A 174 -0.47 -2.62 -15.61
C VAL A 174 -1.88 -2.17 -16.01
N ARG A 175 -2.35 -2.53 -17.20
CA ARG A 175 -3.71 -2.18 -17.66
C ARG A 175 -4.79 -2.79 -16.76
N THR A 176 -4.63 -4.04 -16.32
CA THR A 176 -5.57 -4.69 -15.38
C THR A 176 -5.58 -4.03 -14.01
N LEU A 177 -4.42 -3.62 -13.49
CA LEU A 177 -4.33 -2.87 -12.24
C LEU A 177 -5.05 -1.51 -12.33
N VAL A 178 -4.77 -0.75 -13.39
CA VAL A 178 -5.45 0.55 -13.63
C VAL A 178 -6.96 0.37 -13.74
N PHE A 179 -7.40 -0.68 -14.43
CA PHE A 179 -8.82 -1.00 -14.55
C PHE A 179 -9.46 -1.35 -13.20
N LEU A 180 -8.80 -2.16 -12.36
CA LEU A 180 -9.25 -2.47 -11.00
C LEU A 180 -9.35 -1.22 -10.12
N ILE A 181 -8.40 -0.29 -10.26
CA ILE A 181 -8.39 0.97 -9.51
C ILE A 181 -9.53 1.89 -9.95
N LEU A 182 -9.81 1.96 -11.25
CA LEU A 182 -10.97 2.68 -11.76
C LEU A 182 -12.28 2.08 -11.24
N ILE A 183 -12.41 0.75 -11.22
CA ILE A 183 -13.56 0.07 -10.63
C ILE A 183 -13.68 0.42 -9.15
N ASN A 184 -12.58 0.39 -8.39
CA ASN A 184 -12.58 0.74 -6.97
C ASN A 184 -13.05 2.19 -6.74
N LEU A 185 -12.62 3.12 -7.60
CA LEU A 185 -13.05 4.52 -7.56
C LEU A 185 -14.55 4.65 -7.85
N VAL A 186 -15.02 4.10 -8.96
CA VAL A 186 -16.44 4.17 -9.34
C VAL A 186 -17.32 3.52 -8.28
N SER A 187 -16.93 2.35 -7.78
CA SER A 187 -17.62 1.66 -6.69
C SER A 187 -17.67 2.51 -5.41
N SER A 188 -16.55 3.10 -5.02
CA SER A 188 -16.48 3.95 -3.83
C SER A 188 -17.41 5.16 -3.95
N VAL A 189 -17.48 5.79 -5.12
CA VAL A 189 -18.36 6.94 -5.37
C VAL A 189 -19.84 6.53 -5.40
N LEU A 190 -20.17 5.35 -5.92
CA LEU A 190 -21.56 4.87 -6.01
C LEU A 190 -22.13 4.39 -4.68
N PHE A 191 -21.34 3.66 -3.88
CA PHE A 191 -21.83 3.02 -2.65
C PHE A 191 -21.76 3.91 -1.41
N ILE A 192 -20.95 4.97 -1.41
CA ILE A 192 -20.74 5.80 -0.23
C ILE A 192 -21.55 7.09 -0.35
N PRO A 193 -22.39 7.45 0.65
CA PRO A 193 -23.16 8.68 0.59
C PRO A 193 -22.21 9.89 0.57
N LEU A 194 -22.30 10.68 -0.50
CA LEU A 194 -21.48 11.85 -0.75
C LEU A 194 -21.95 13.04 0.07
N THR A 195 -21.59 13.08 1.35
CA THR A 195 -21.74 14.29 2.17
C THR A 195 -20.65 15.31 1.83
N ILE A 196 -20.93 16.60 2.05
CA ILE A 196 -19.96 17.69 1.82
C ILE A 196 -18.62 17.42 2.54
N SER A 197 -18.66 16.90 3.76
CA SER A 197 -17.46 16.56 4.53
C SER A 197 -16.60 15.49 3.83
N VAL A 198 -17.25 14.49 3.25
CA VAL A 198 -16.60 13.36 2.59
C VAL A 198 -16.00 13.77 1.25
N THR A 199 -16.70 14.62 0.48
CA THR A 199 -16.17 15.13 -0.79
C THR A 199 -14.99 16.08 -0.59
N ILE A 200 -15.04 16.95 0.42
CA ILE A 200 -13.94 17.88 0.73
C ILE A 200 -12.72 17.10 1.19
N THR A 201 -12.88 16.16 2.12
CA THR A 201 -11.77 15.31 2.58
C THR A 201 -11.17 14.50 1.44
N GLY A 202 -12.00 13.87 0.60
CA GLY A 202 -11.53 13.16 -0.59
C GLY A 202 -10.73 14.05 -1.56
N ALA A 203 -11.20 15.26 -1.85
CA ALA A 203 -10.52 16.21 -2.72
C ALA A 203 -9.18 16.68 -2.13
N ILE A 204 -9.13 16.97 -0.82
CA ILE A 204 -7.90 17.35 -0.12
C ILE A 204 -6.88 16.21 -0.18
N VAL A 205 -7.31 14.97 0.10
CA VAL A 205 -6.46 13.79 0.05
C VAL A 205 -5.93 13.56 -1.37
N PHE A 206 -6.78 13.67 -2.38
CA PHE A 206 -6.37 13.54 -3.78
C PHE A 206 -5.30 14.58 -4.17
N LEU A 207 -5.52 15.86 -3.81
CA LEU A 207 -4.55 16.93 -4.09
C LEU A 207 -3.24 16.74 -3.30
N ALA A 208 -3.32 16.38 -2.02
CA ALA A 208 -2.13 16.16 -1.20
C ALA A 208 -1.28 15.01 -1.76
N PHE A 209 -1.90 13.89 -2.13
CA PHE A 209 -1.17 12.74 -2.65
C PHE A 209 -0.67 12.91 -4.08
N THR A 210 -1.41 13.61 -4.96
CA THR A 210 -0.88 13.97 -6.29
C THR A 210 0.39 14.80 -6.16
N ILE A 211 0.38 15.85 -5.32
CA ILE A 211 1.57 16.68 -5.05
C ILE A 211 2.71 15.84 -4.47
N LEU A 212 2.42 14.96 -3.50
CA LEU A 212 3.42 14.09 -2.89
C LEU A 212 4.03 13.13 -3.91
N SER A 213 3.21 12.49 -4.75
CA SER A 213 3.69 11.59 -5.81
C SER A 213 4.50 12.32 -6.88
N ASP A 214 4.12 13.54 -7.24
CA ASP A 214 4.90 14.39 -8.16
C ASP A 214 6.23 14.82 -7.56
N PHE A 215 6.25 15.15 -6.27
CA PHE A 215 7.48 15.44 -5.53
C PHE A 215 8.40 14.21 -5.49
N MET A 216 7.85 13.03 -5.20
CA MET A 216 8.59 11.77 -5.25
C MET A 216 9.14 11.49 -6.65
N TYR A 217 8.37 11.77 -7.70
CA TYR A 217 8.81 11.59 -9.09
C TYR A 217 9.94 12.55 -9.49
N ARG A 218 9.97 13.77 -8.94
CA ARG A 218 11.01 14.79 -9.21
C ARG A 218 12.25 14.64 -8.34
N SER A 219 12.14 13.98 -7.20
CA SER A 219 13.23 13.82 -6.21
C SER A 219 14.17 12.59 -6.35
N PRO A 220 14.13 11.69 -7.36
CA PRO A 220 15.07 10.56 -7.42
C PRO A 220 16.54 10.98 -7.65
N ARG A 221 16.81 12.29 -7.77
CA ARG A 221 18.15 12.89 -7.81
C ARG A 221 18.74 13.29 -6.45
N LEU A 222 18.01 13.15 -5.33
CA LEU A 222 18.45 13.67 -4.02
C LEU A 222 18.95 12.59 -3.04
N LEU A 223 18.85 11.30 -3.37
CA LEU A 223 19.26 10.19 -2.50
C LEU A 223 20.37 9.29 -3.09
N ILE A 224 21.00 9.74 -4.18
CA ILE A 224 22.27 9.22 -4.72
C ILE A 224 23.33 10.27 -4.45
#